data_AF-A0A8S3DVN1-F1
#
_entry.id   AF-A0A8S3DVN1-F1
#
_cell.length_a   1.000
_cell.length_b   1.000
_cell.length_c   1.000
_cell.angle_alpha   90.00
_cell.angle_beta   90.00
_cell.angle_gamma   90.00
#
_symmetry.space_group_name_H-M   'P 1'
#
loop_
_entity.id
_entity.type
_entity.pdbx_description
1 polymer ?
#
loop_
_entity_poly.entity_id
_entity_poly.type
_entity_poly.pdbx_seq_one_letter_code
_entity_poly.pdbx_strand_id
1 'polypeptide(L)' 'MKEIAETYLDQNVTEAVIAVPAYFNDAQRQATKDAAIIAGLYVLRIINAPTLAAIAYGLNSKVSAV' A
#
# COMPACT_ATOMS: atom_id res chain seq x y z
N MET A 1 4.33 -10.36 -2.07
CA MET A 1 3.02 -9.70 -1.84
C MET A 1 2.13 -9.73 -3.07
N LYS A 2 2.63 -9.33 -4.25
CA LYS A 2 1.90 -9.47 -5.53
C LYS A 2 1.38 -10.90 -5.76
N GLU A 3 2.28 -11.89 -5.79
CA GLU A 3 1.94 -13.31 -6.01
C GLU A 3 0.90 -13.86 -5.01
N ILE A 4 0.99 -13.46 -3.74
CA ILE A 4 0.03 -13.86 -2.70
C ILE A 4 -1.36 -13.29 -3.02
N ALA A 5 -1.43 -12.00 -3.39
CA ALA A 5 -2.69 -11.35 -3.75
C ALA A 5 -3.29 -11.96 -5.03
N GLU A 6 -2.45 -12.23 -6.04
CA GLU A 6 -2.88 -12.89 -7.28
C GLU A 6 -3.42 -14.29 -7.01
N THR A 7 -2.74 -15.07 -6.16
CA THR A 7 -3.20 -16.40 -5.75
C THR A 7 -4.52 -16.35 -4.99
N TYR A 8 -4.69 -15.36 -4.09
CA TYR A 8 -5.91 -15.22 -3.32
C TYR A 8 -7.12 -14.79 -4.16
N LEU A 9 -6.89 -13.93 -5.16
CA LEU A 9 -7.95 -13.34 -5.99
C LEU A 9 -8.18 -14.10 -7.31
N ASP A 10 -7.32 -15.06 -7.65
CA ASP A 10 -7.30 -15.79 -8.93
C ASP A 10 -7.29 -14.85 -10.16
N GLN A 11 -6.57 -13.73 -10.04
CA GLN A 11 -6.46 -12.73 -11.10
C GLN A 11 -5.12 -12.01 -11.05
N ASN A 12 -4.72 -11.38 -12.16
CA ASN A 12 -3.50 -10.58 -12.21
C ASN A 12 -3.64 -9.29 -11.40
N VAL A 13 -2.63 -8.93 -10.63
CA VAL A 13 -2.60 -7.70 -9.83
C VAL A 13 -1.52 -6.77 -10.40
N THR A 14 -1.97 -5.71 -11.05
CA THR A 14 -1.08 -4.75 -11.74
C THR A 14 -0.88 -3.45 -10.98
N GLU A 15 -1.74 -3.13 -10.01
CA GLU A 15 -1.77 -1.84 -9.34
C GLU A 15 -1.71 -1.98 -7.82
N ALA A 16 -1.05 -1.03 -7.14
CA ALA A 16 -0.93 -1.05 -5.69
C ALA A 16 -0.86 0.34 -5.06
N VAL A 17 -1.29 0.42 -3.81
CA VAL A 17 -0.99 1.51 -2.88
C VAL A 17 0.06 1.01 -1.90
N ILE A 18 1.13 1.77 -1.70
CA ILE A 18 2.28 1.35 -0.88
C ILE A 18 2.48 2.32 0.28
N ALA A 19 2.63 1.76 1.48
CA ALA A 19 2.90 2.52 2.69
C ALA A 19 4.40 2.72 2.90
N VAL A 20 4.80 3.94 3.28
CA VAL A 20 6.18 4.28 3.67
C VAL A 20 6.21 4.94 5.06
N PRO A 21 7.35 4.92 5.78
CA PRO A 21 7.50 5.67 7.00
C PRO A 21 7.27 7.17 6.78
N ALA A 22 6.60 7.83 7.73
CA ALA A 22 6.24 9.25 7.58
C ALA A 22 7.46 10.16 7.41
N TYR A 23 8.60 9.76 8.00
CA TYR A 23 9.86 10.50 7.95
C TYR A 23 10.71 10.21 6.70
N PHE A 24 10.23 9.41 5.75
CA PHE A 24 10.94 9.22 4.48
C PHE A 24 10.98 10.52 3.67
N ASN A 25 12.18 10.86 3.21
CA ASN A 25 12.40 11.95 2.27
C ASN A 25 12.02 11.56 0.84
N ASP A 26 12.09 12.51 -0.08
CA ASP A 26 11.66 12.30 -1.47
C ASP A 26 12.48 11.21 -2.18
N ALA A 27 13.79 11.13 -1.95
CA ALA A 27 14.65 10.12 -2.56
C ALA A 27 14.27 8.70 -2.11
N GLN A 28 14.00 8.51 -0.81
CA GLN A 28 13.58 7.23 -0.26
C GLN A 28 12.18 6.84 -0.75
N ARG A 29 11.27 7.81 -0.89
CA ARG A 29 9.93 7.59 -1.47
C ARG A 29 10.03 7.17 -2.94
N GLN A 30 10.86 7.85 -3.71
CA GLN A 30 11.09 7.51 -5.12
C GLN A 30 11.72 6.13 -5.27
N ALA A 31 12.75 5.81 -4.48
CA ALA A 31 13.35 4.47 -4.48
C ALA A 31 12.33 3.37 -4.14
N THR A 32 11.40 3.64 -3.22
CA THR A 32 10.32 2.70 -2.89
C THR A 32 9.35 2.52 -4.07
N LYS A 33 9.03 3.61 -4.77
CA LYS A 33 8.18 3.56 -5.96
C LYS A 33 8.85 2.80 -7.10
N ASP A 34 10.15 3.02 -7.31
CA ASP A 34 10.93 2.34 -8.34
C ASP A 34 11.02 0.84 -8.05
N ALA A 35 11.21 0.45 -6.78
CA ALA A 35 11.16 -0.96 -6.36
C ALA A 35 9.83 -1.63 -6.70
N ALA A 36 8.71 -0.92 -6.58
CA ALA A 36 7.40 -1.42 -6.96
C ALA A 36 7.24 -1.59 -8.48
N ILE A 37 7.75 -0.64 -9.26
CA ILE A 37 7.75 -0.73 -10.73
C ILE A 37 8.59 -1.93 -11.18
N ILE A 38 9.76 -2.15 -10.58
CA ILE A 38 10.61 -3.33 -10.83
C ILE A 38 9.86 -4.62 -10.49
N ALA A 39 9.03 -4.62 -9.44
CA ALA A 39 8.16 -5.73 -9.08
C ALA A 39 6.93 -5.90 -10.00
N GLY A 40 6.81 -5.10 -11.07
CA GLY A 40 5.70 -5.15 -12.02
C GLY A 40 4.38 -4.65 -11.42
N LEU A 41 4.45 -3.64 -10.54
CA LEU A 41 3.29 -2.97 -9.95
C LEU A 41 3.30 -1.47 -10.30
N TYR A 42 2.19 -0.98 -10.81
CA TYR A 42 1.93 0.45 -10.93
C TYR A 42 1.52 1.02 -9.57
N VAL A 43 2.23 2.05 -9.11
CA VAL A 43 1.97 2.67 -7.81
C VAL A 43 0.94 3.78 -7.97
N LEU A 44 -0.30 3.49 -7.57
CA LEU A 44 -1.40 4.46 -7.56
C LEU A 44 -1.17 5.58 -6.55
N ARG A 45 -0.64 5.23 -5.37
CA ARG A 45 -0.36 6.19 -4.29
C ARG A 45 0.70 5.65 -3.34
N ILE A 46 1.59 6.54 -2.90
CA ILE A 46 2.40 6.34 -1.70
C ILE A 46 1.66 6.99 -0.53
N ILE A 47 1.44 6.24 0.56
CA ILE A 47 0.78 6.72 1.76
C ILE A 47 1.71 6.59 2.97
N ASN A 48 1.57 7.48 3.95
CA ASN A 48 2.31 7.36 5.20
C ASN A 48 1.72 6.21 6.04
N ALA A 49 2.58 5.37 6.60
CA ALA A 49 2.18 4.27 7.48
C ALA A 49 1.27 4.70 8.65
N PRO A 50 1.55 5.78 9.43
CA PRO A 50 0.63 6.18 10.49
C PRO A 50 -0.74 6.65 9.97
N THR A 51 -0.80 7.22 8.77
CA THR A 51 -2.07 7.59 8.14
C THR A 51 -2.86 6.34 7.72
N LEU A 52 -2.20 5.34 7.14
CA LEU A 52 -2.84 4.06 6.82
C LEU A 52 -3.38 3.38 8.08
N ALA A 53 -2.62 3.38 9.17
CA ALA A 53 -3.06 2.82 10.46
C ALA A 53 -4.29 3.56 11.01
N ALA A 54 -4.30 4.90 10.94
CA ALA A 54 -5.44 5.71 11.37
C ALA A 54 -6.70 5.43 10.51
N ILE A 55 -6.55 5.27 9.20
CA ILE A 55 -7.65 4.87 8.30
C ILE A 55 -8.18 3.50 8.70
N ALA A 56 -7.30 2.51 8.88
CA ALA A 56 -7.70 1.16 9.27
C ALA A 56 -8.45 1.14 10.61
N TYR A 57 -7.94 1.88 11.61
CA TYR A 57 -8.61 2.03 12.90
C TYR A 57 -9.99 2.69 12.75
N GLY A 58 -10.07 3.78 12.00
CA GLY A 58 -11.32 4.51 11.76
C GLY A 58 -12.37 3.72 10.97
N LEU A 59 -11.96 2.77 10.13
CA LEU A 59 -12.87 1.84 9.45
C LEU A 59 -13.32 0.72 10.40
N ASN A 60 -12.40 0.13 11.15
CA ASN A 60 -12.71 -0.95 12.10
C ASN A 60 -13.64 -0.48 13.24
N SER A 61 -13.44 0.73 13.75
CA SER A 61 -14.28 1.31 14.80
C SER A 61 -15.70 1.61 14.32
N LYS A 62 -15.90 1.89 13.02
CA LYS A 62 -17.23 2.08 12.42
C LYS A 62 -17.95 0.76 12.17
N VAL A 63 -17.24 -0.31 11.80
CA VAL A 63 -17.84 -1.64 11.57
C VAL A 63 -18.34 -2.27 12.87
N SER A 64 -17.70 -1.97 14.01
CA SER A 64 -18.11 -2.50 15.33
C SER A 64 -19.24 -1.70 16.01
N ALA A 65 -19.71 -0.61 15.40
CA ALA A 65 -20.73 0.28 15.97
C ALA A 65 -22.15 0.03 15.42
N VAL A 66 -22.39 -1.16 14.83
CA VAL A 66 -23.68 -1.63 14.31
C VAL A 66 -23.99 -2.99 14.91
#